data_AF-A0A0W8FLP3-F1
#
_entry.id   AF-A0A0W8FLP3-F1
#
_cell.length_a   1.000
_cell.length_b   1.000
_cell.length_c   1.000
_cell.angle_alpha   90.00
_cell.angle_beta   90.00
_cell.angle_gamma   90.00
#
_symmetry.space_group_name_H-M   'P 1'
#
loop_
_entity.id
_entity.type
_entity.pdbx_description
1 polymer ?
#
loop_
_entity_poly.entity_id
_entity_poly.type
_entity_poly.pdbx_seq_one_letter_code
_entity_poly.pdbx_strand_id
1 'polypeptide(L)'
;MPCDIRIVAEEAKVQFAFVRRGLTPELASHVIVPRIAGLSVAADLMLSGRMISGTEMARMGLASCALPARDVLPAALERARDFKKTAPVSVAISKYLLWRGLTATIDQMDAREFDLFQWVCRQPDAVEGILSFLEKRDPDWKMSAGNDLPDFLNDSF
;
A
#
# COMPACT_ATOMS: atom_id res chain seq x y z
N MET A 1 6.06 8.83 3.78
CA MET A 1 4.72 8.42 3.28
C MET A 1 4.66 7.13 2.47
N PRO A 2 5.73 6.56 1.86
CA PRO A 2 5.57 5.48 0.87
C PRO A 2 5.31 4.07 1.46
N CYS A 3 4.65 3.98 2.63
CA CYS A 3 4.19 2.70 3.17
C CYS A 3 2.81 2.37 2.60
N ASP A 4 2.49 1.09 2.36
CA ASP A 4 1.19 0.67 1.82
C ASP A 4 0.04 1.01 2.79
N ILE A 5 0.21 0.67 4.07
CA ILE A 5 -0.75 0.90 5.15
C ILE A 5 -0.06 1.67 6.27
N ARG A 6 -0.78 2.63 6.87
CA ARG A 6 -0.24 3.52 7.90
C ARG A 6 -1.16 3.51 9.11
N ILE A 7 -0.67 2.98 10.22
CA ILE A 7 -1.31 3.01 11.55
C ILE A 7 -0.43 3.89 12.43
N VAL A 8 -1.01 4.88 13.10
CA VAL A 8 -0.24 5.91 13.82
C VAL A 8 -0.69 6.04 15.27
N ALA A 9 0.20 6.46 16.17
CA ALA A 9 -0.19 6.84 17.52
C ALA A 9 -0.98 8.16 17.50
N GLU A 10 -2.04 8.29 18.30
CA GLU A 10 -2.86 9.52 18.41
C GLU A 10 -1.99 10.76 18.65
N GLU A 11 -1.03 10.64 19.55
CA GLU A 11 -0.10 11.68 19.99
C GLU A 11 1.14 11.85 19.09
N ALA A 12 1.24 11.10 17.98
CA ALA A 12 2.37 11.21 17.07
C ALA A 12 2.55 12.63 16.54
N LYS A 13 3.79 13.10 16.42
CA LYS A 13 4.12 14.40 15.85
C LYS A 13 4.65 14.22 14.43
N VAL A 14 3.86 14.60 13.44
CA VAL A 14 4.18 14.41 12.01
C VAL A 14 4.29 15.78 11.34
N GLN A 15 5.24 15.94 10.41
CA GLN A 15 5.51 17.21 9.76
C GLN A 15 6.16 17.00 8.38
N PHE A 16 5.71 17.76 7.37
CA PHE A 16 6.45 17.94 6.12
C PHE A 16 7.44 19.11 6.28
N ALA A 17 8.52 18.87 7.02
CA ALA A 17 9.34 19.93 7.61
C ALA A 17 10.30 20.65 6.63
N PHE A 18 10.21 20.31 5.34
CA PHE A 18 11.15 20.68 4.27
C PHE A 18 11.17 22.19 4.01
N VAL A 19 10.02 22.82 3.74
CA VAL A 19 9.94 24.24 3.37
C VAL A 19 10.41 25.17 4.48
N ARG A 20 10.27 24.77 5.74
CA ARG A 20 10.80 25.49 6.91
C ARG A 20 12.34 25.45 7.00
N ARG A 21 12.99 24.63 6.18
CA ARG A 21 14.44 24.47 6.08
C ARG A 21 14.98 24.84 4.70
N GLY A 22 14.18 25.53 3.87
CA GLY A 22 14.55 25.87 2.49
C GLY A 22 14.65 24.67 1.56
N LEU A 23 14.00 23.54 1.91
CA LEU A 23 13.98 22.32 1.12
C LEU A 23 12.57 22.08 0.54
N THR A 24 12.50 21.28 -0.53
CA THR A 24 11.22 20.80 -1.08
C THR A 24 10.91 19.39 -0.57
N PRO A 25 9.62 19.02 -0.36
CA PRO A 25 9.26 17.65 -0.04
C PRO A 25 9.75 16.63 -1.08
N GLU A 26 10.32 15.52 -0.63
CA GLU A 26 10.81 14.43 -1.49
C GLU A 26 10.03 13.12 -1.27
N LEU A 27 10.58 11.97 -1.71
CA LEU A 27 9.95 10.64 -1.60
C LEU A 27 8.55 10.55 -2.25
N ALA A 28 8.41 11.15 -3.44
CA ALA A 28 7.17 11.22 -4.21
C ALA A 28 5.99 11.87 -3.45
N SER A 29 6.25 12.67 -2.42
CA SER A 29 5.20 13.30 -1.61
C SER A 29 4.22 14.11 -2.46
N HIS A 30 4.71 14.85 -3.45
CA HIS A 30 3.90 15.63 -4.39
C HIS A 30 2.96 14.80 -5.29
N VAL A 31 3.21 13.50 -5.41
CA VAL A 31 2.34 12.55 -6.14
C VAL A 31 1.37 11.88 -5.18
N ILE A 32 1.89 11.38 -4.05
CA ILE A 32 1.16 10.50 -3.12
C ILE A 32 0.16 11.30 -2.27
N VAL A 33 0.62 12.34 -1.58
CA VAL A 33 -0.19 13.07 -0.59
C VAL A 33 -1.45 13.71 -1.18
N PRO A 34 -1.40 14.43 -2.33
CA PRO A 34 -2.62 14.97 -2.91
C PRO A 34 -3.59 13.89 -3.41
N ARG A 35 -3.10 12.70 -3.79
CA ARG A 35 -3.97 11.58 -4.19
C ARG A 35 -4.70 10.94 -3.01
N ILE A 36 -4.07 10.86 -1.84
CA ILE A 36 -4.67 10.22 -0.66
C ILE A 36 -5.51 11.18 0.19
N ALA A 37 -5.14 12.46 0.26
CA ALA A 37 -5.75 13.43 1.17
C ALA A 37 -6.33 14.68 0.46
N GLY A 38 -6.22 14.75 -0.87
CA GLY A 38 -6.65 15.89 -1.66
C GLY A 38 -5.63 17.04 -1.70
N LEU A 39 -5.78 17.90 -2.71
CA LEU A 39 -4.83 18.97 -2.99
C LEU A 39 -4.73 20.01 -1.87
N SER A 40 -5.86 20.37 -1.25
CA SER A 40 -5.88 21.39 -0.19
C SER A 40 -5.12 20.95 1.07
N VAL A 41 -5.31 19.69 1.50
CA VAL A 41 -4.54 19.12 2.62
C VAL A 41 -3.06 19.04 2.28
N ALA A 42 -2.73 18.58 1.07
CA ALA A 42 -1.34 18.53 0.63
C ALA A 42 -0.67 19.91 0.66
N ALA A 43 -1.35 20.94 0.15
CA ALA A 43 -0.85 22.32 0.14
C ALA A 43 -0.67 22.87 1.56
N ASP A 44 -1.65 22.70 2.46
CA ASP A 44 -1.52 23.12 3.87
C ASP A 44 -0.26 22.52 4.50
N LEU A 45 -0.11 21.19 4.42
CA LEU A 45 0.98 20.50 5.09
C LEU A 45 2.35 20.78 4.46
N MET A 46 2.43 20.79 3.11
CA MET A 46 3.70 20.93 2.40
C MET A 46 4.19 22.36 2.32
N LEU A 47 3.29 23.36 2.23
CA LEU A 47 3.67 24.76 2.08
C LEU A 47 3.83 25.47 3.43
N SER A 48 3.08 25.07 4.46
CA SER A 48 3.28 25.62 5.82
C SER A 48 4.37 24.87 6.58
N GLY A 49 4.62 23.61 6.22
CA GLY A 49 5.41 22.67 7.00
C GLY A 49 4.93 22.55 8.45
N ARG A 50 3.64 22.75 8.76
CA ARG A 50 3.15 22.67 10.15
C ARG A 50 3.19 21.25 10.69
N MET A 51 3.29 21.16 12.01
CA MET A 51 3.21 19.88 12.72
C MET A 51 1.75 19.51 12.92
N ILE A 52 1.43 18.23 12.79
CA ILE A 52 0.11 17.65 13.03
C ILE A 52 0.21 16.47 14.01
N SER A 53 -0.91 16.18 14.69
CA SER A 53 -1.04 14.97 15.50
C SER A 53 -1.32 13.74 14.64
N GLY A 54 -1.16 12.53 15.18
CA GLY A 54 -1.57 11.30 14.50
C GLY A 54 -3.09 11.22 14.32
N THR A 55 -3.87 11.69 15.29
CA THR A 55 -5.33 11.82 15.15
C THR A 55 -5.71 12.72 13.96
N GLU A 56 -5.03 13.86 13.80
CA GLU A 56 -5.25 14.75 12.67
C GLU A 56 -4.83 14.09 11.35
N MET A 57 -3.69 13.39 11.34
CA MET A 57 -3.21 12.63 10.19
C MET A 57 -4.24 11.58 9.71
N ALA A 58 -4.86 10.84 10.63
CA ALA A 58 -5.91 9.88 10.29
C ALA A 58 -7.18 10.56 9.76
N ARG A 59 -7.63 11.66 10.40
CA ARG A 59 -8.80 12.44 9.95
C ARG A 59 -8.60 13.00 8.53
N MET A 60 -7.38 13.33 8.16
CA MET A 60 -7.01 13.82 6.83
C MET A 60 -6.89 12.72 5.77
N GLY A 61 -7.04 11.43 6.12
CA GLY A 61 -6.84 10.31 5.19
C GLY A 61 -5.36 9.96 4.94
N LEU A 62 -4.43 10.58 5.67
CA LEU A 62 -3.00 10.29 5.54
C LEU A 62 -2.60 9.03 6.31
N ALA A 63 -3.37 8.61 7.30
CA ALA A 63 -3.24 7.31 7.97
C ALA A 63 -4.57 6.56 7.92
N SER A 64 -4.52 5.23 7.90
CA SER A 64 -5.70 4.37 7.93
C SER A 64 -6.44 4.46 9.27
N CYS A 65 -5.70 4.61 10.37
CA CYS A 65 -6.25 4.89 11.69
C CYS A 65 -5.19 5.51 12.62
N ALA A 66 -5.68 6.14 13.68
CA ALA A 66 -4.89 6.56 14.83
C ALA A 66 -5.38 5.79 16.06
N LEU A 67 -4.44 5.32 16.89
CA LEU A 67 -4.71 4.53 18.11
C LEU A 67 -3.84 5.04 19.26
N PRO A 68 -4.17 4.77 20.53
CA PRO A 68 -3.22 4.99 21.63
C PRO A 68 -1.88 4.30 21.32
N ALA A 69 -0.75 4.94 21.61
CA ALA A 69 0.58 4.44 21.20
C ALA A 69 0.84 2.96 21.54
N ARG A 70 0.38 2.50 22.71
CA ARG A 70 0.51 1.10 23.16
C ARG A 70 -0.21 0.08 22.27
N ASP A 71 -1.24 0.51 21.54
CA ASP A 71 -2.12 -0.35 20.75
C ASP A 71 -1.72 -0.38 19.27
N VAL A 72 -0.83 0.53 18.83
CA VAL A 72 -0.35 0.64 17.44
C VAL A 72 0.35 -0.64 16.97
N LEU A 73 1.35 -1.12 17.71
CA LEU A 73 2.10 -2.32 17.32
C LEU A 73 1.23 -3.59 17.35
N PRO A 74 0.43 -3.85 18.40
CA PRO A 74 -0.53 -4.96 18.41
C PRO A 74 -1.45 -4.96 17.17
N ALA A 75 -2.06 -3.83 16.84
CA ALA A 75 -2.95 -3.70 15.69
C ALA A 75 -2.22 -3.93 14.35
N ALA A 76 -1.00 -3.40 14.21
CA ALA A 76 -0.18 -3.63 13.02
C ALA A 76 0.18 -5.12 12.84
N LEU A 77 0.54 -5.81 13.93
CA LEU A 77 0.85 -7.24 13.89
C LEU A 77 -0.39 -8.09 13.63
N GLU A 78 -1.56 -7.70 14.15
CA GLU A 78 -2.83 -8.35 13.82
C GLU A 78 -3.11 -8.30 12.32
N ARG A 79 -2.98 -7.12 11.70
CA ARG A 79 -3.11 -6.97 10.24
C ARG A 79 -2.10 -7.81 9.47
N ALA A 80 -0.85 -7.82 9.92
CA ALA A 80 0.21 -8.63 9.29
C ALA A 80 -0.06 -10.13 9.39
N ARG A 81 -0.65 -10.61 10.49
CA ARG A 81 -1.06 -12.02 10.63
C ARG A 81 -2.20 -12.36 9.67
N ASP A 82 -3.14 -11.45 9.46
CA ASP A 82 -4.24 -11.66 8.52
C ASP A 82 -3.73 -11.83 7.07
N PHE A 83 -2.70 -11.09 6.66
CA PHE A 83 -2.04 -11.26 5.36
C PHE A 83 -1.38 -12.62 5.14
N LYS A 84 -1.14 -13.42 6.19
CA LYS A 84 -0.65 -14.79 6.00
C LYS A 84 -1.67 -15.69 5.30
N LYS A 85 -2.95 -15.30 5.26
CA LYS A 85 -4.02 -16.02 4.58
C LYS A 85 -4.09 -15.73 3.08
N THR A 86 -3.25 -14.85 2.54
CA THR A 86 -3.29 -14.43 1.13
C THR A 86 -2.13 -15.03 0.33
N ALA A 87 -2.38 -15.35 -0.94
CA ALA A 87 -1.38 -15.93 -1.84
C ALA A 87 -0.20 -14.95 -2.05
N PRO A 88 1.05 -15.32 -1.71
CA PRO A 88 2.19 -14.39 -1.71
C PRO A 88 2.44 -13.70 -3.05
N VAL A 89 2.37 -14.46 -4.15
CA VAL A 89 2.59 -13.91 -5.51
C VAL A 89 1.48 -12.96 -5.91
N SER A 90 0.21 -13.29 -5.61
CA SER A 90 -0.92 -12.39 -5.88
C SER A 90 -0.78 -11.07 -5.11
N VAL A 91 -0.40 -11.13 -3.83
CA VAL A 91 -0.14 -9.91 -3.03
C VAL A 91 0.96 -9.06 -3.62
N ALA A 92 2.07 -9.67 -4.04
CA ALA A 92 3.20 -8.96 -4.63
C ALA A 92 2.81 -8.27 -5.95
N ILE A 93 2.08 -8.96 -6.82
CA ILE A 93 1.56 -8.41 -8.09
C ILE A 93 0.54 -7.29 -7.82
N SER A 94 -0.42 -7.48 -6.91
CA SER A 94 -1.38 -6.43 -6.56
C SER A 94 -0.68 -5.19 -5.98
N LYS A 95 0.31 -5.37 -5.11
CA LYS A 95 1.13 -4.27 -4.59
C LYS A 95 1.86 -3.55 -5.72
N TYR A 96 2.48 -4.29 -6.63
CA TYR A 96 3.16 -3.72 -7.79
C TYR A 96 2.21 -2.85 -8.63
N LEU A 97 1.01 -3.37 -8.95
CA LEU A 97 -0.01 -2.66 -9.72
C LEU A 97 -0.51 -1.41 -9.01
N LEU A 98 -0.78 -1.48 -7.70
CA LEU A 98 -1.18 -0.32 -6.88
C LEU A 98 -0.19 0.84 -7.00
N TRP A 99 1.12 0.56 -6.93
CA TRP A 99 2.15 1.59 -7.03
C TRP A 99 2.33 2.14 -8.44
N ARG A 100 2.26 1.28 -9.48
CA ARG A 100 2.29 1.72 -10.88
C ARG A 100 1.05 2.52 -11.26
N GLY A 101 -0.10 2.21 -10.65
CA GLY A 101 -1.37 2.88 -10.88
C GLY A 101 -1.40 4.35 -10.46
N LEU A 102 -0.45 4.79 -9.63
CA LEU A 102 -0.38 6.20 -9.24
C LEU A 102 -0.22 7.13 -10.45
N THR A 103 0.39 6.69 -11.54
CA THR A 103 0.66 7.51 -12.73
C THR A 103 0.06 6.96 -14.02
N ALA A 104 -0.64 5.82 -13.96
CA ALA A 104 -1.23 5.19 -15.14
C ALA A 104 -2.62 5.77 -15.45
N THR A 105 -3.01 5.74 -16.72
CA THR A 105 -4.42 5.85 -17.11
C THR A 105 -5.17 4.54 -16.84
N ILE A 106 -6.50 4.58 -16.88
CA ILE A 106 -7.32 3.35 -16.76
C ILE A 106 -6.94 2.36 -17.86
N ASP A 107 -6.90 2.77 -19.12
CA ASP A 107 -6.58 1.87 -20.24
C ASP A 107 -5.18 1.24 -20.13
N GLN A 108 -4.19 2.02 -19.66
CA GLN A 108 -2.84 1.50 -19.41
C GLN A 108 -2.82 0.47 -18.27
N MET A 109 -3.60 0.72 -17.22
CA MET A 109 -3.68 -0.18 -16.08
C MET A 109 -4.45 -1.46 -16.45
N ASP A 110 -5.60 -1.35 -17.11
CA ASP A 110 -6.44 -2.47 -17.51
C ASP A 110 -5.67 -3.46 -18.39
N ALA A 111 -4.96 -2.98 -19.41
CA ALA A 111 -4.12 -3.83 -20.26
C ALA A 111 -3.07 -4.59 -19.45
N ARG A 112 -2.41 -3.92 -18.50
CA ARG A 112 -1.37 -4.53 -17.66
C ARG A 112 -1.93 -5.49 -16.62
N GLU A 113 -3.06 -5.14 -16.00
CA GLU A 113 -3.79 -5.98 -15.07
C GLU A 113 -4.24 -7.26 -15.76
N PHE A 114 -4.75 -7.16 -16.98
CA PHE A 114 -5.23 -8.30 -17.74
C PHE A 114 -4.12 -9.33 -18.00
N ASP A 115 -2.95 -8.91 -18.47
CA ASP A 115 -1.81 -9.81 -18.73
C ASP A 115 -1.35 -10.52 -17.44
N LEU A 116 -1.21 -9.76 -16.34
CA LEU A 116 -0.80 -10.32 -15.05
C LEU A 116 -1.87 -11.22 -14.45
N PHE A 117 -3.15 -10.86 -14.56
CA PHE A 117 -4.28 -11.66 -14.11
C PHE A 117 -4.33 -13.00 -14.85
N GLN A 118 -4.23 -12.99 -16.18
CA GLN A 118 -4.18 -14.22 -16.98
C GLN A 118 -3.03 -15.12 -16.56
N TRP A 119 -1.86 -14.56 -16.28
CA TRP A 119 -0.71 -15.31 -15.80
C TRP A 119 -0.98 -15.90 -14.41
N VAL A 120 -1.48 -15.11 -13.44
CA VAL A 120 -1.80 -15.57 -12.07
C VAL A 120 -2.83 -16.68 -12.08
N CYS A 121 -3.87 -16.58 -12.90
CA CYS A 121 -4.93 -17.61 -12.99
C CYS A 121 -4.42 -19.00 -13.43
N ARG A 122 -3.25 -19.07 -14.06
CA ARG A 122 -2.64 -20.33 -14.51
C ARG A 122 -1.68 -20.93 -13.49
N GLN A 123 -1.50 -20.28 -12.34
CA GLN A 123 -0.56 -20.72 -11.33
C GLN A 123 -1.18 -21.68 -10.29
N PRO A 124 -0.36 -22.51 -9.61
CA PRO A 124 -0.85 -23.46 -8.60
C PRO A 124 -1.68 -22.82 -7.49
N ASP A 125 -1.29 -21.63 -7.01
CA ASP A 125 -2.00 -20.93 -5.94
C ASP A 125 -3.42 -20.49 -6.36
N ALA A 126 -3.68 -20.25 -7.65
CA ALA A 126 -5.04 -19.93 -8.10
C ALA A 126 -5.99 -21.12 -7.93
N VAL A 127 -5.52 -22.34 -8.22
CA VAL A 127 -6.28 -23.57 -8.03
C VAL A 127 -6.50 -23.83 -6.53
N GLU A 128 -5.43 -23.74 -5.74
CA GLU A 128 -5.49 -23.94 -4.28
C GLU A 128 -6.42 -22.93 -3.60
N GLY A 129 -6.41 -21.66 -4.03
CA GLY A 129 -7.30 -20.63 -3.48
C GLY A 129 -8.78 -20.96 -3.71
N ILE A 130 -9.12 -21.48 -4.89
CA ILE A 130 -10.49 -21.92 -5.21
C ILE A 130 -10.88 -23.15 -4.38
N LEU A 131 -10.01 -24.16 -4.32
CA LEU A 131 -10.27 -25.40 -3.59
C LEU A 131 -10.42 -25.17 -2.08
N SER A 132 -9.46 -24.49 -1.46
CA SER A 132 -9.49 -24.19 -0.01
C SER A 132 -10.73 -23.39 0.39
N PHE A 133 -11.19 -22.47 -0.47
CA PHE A 133 -12.44 -21.73 -0.27
C PHE A 133 -13.68 -22.65 -0.31
N LEU A 134 -13.78 -23.55 -1.30
CA LEU A 134 -14.89 -24.51 -1.40
C LEU A 134 -14.89 -25.51 -0.24
N GLU A 135 -13.70 -25.93 0.19
CA GLU A 135 -13.48 -26.88 1.29
C GLU A 135 -13.55 -26.24 2.68
N LYS A 136 -13.63 -24.90 2.77
CA LYS A 136 -13.67 -24.12 4.01
C LYS A 136 -12.49 -24.39 4.95
N ARG A 137 -11.30 -24.53 4.38
CA ARG A 137 -10.05 -24.69 5.13
C ARG A 137 -9.10 -23.53 4.84
N ASP A 138 -8.04 -23.44 5.64
CA ASP A 138 -6.95 -22.52 5.33
C ASP A 138 -6.22 -22.96 4.05
N PRO A 139 -5.79 -22.00 3.21
CA PRO A 139 -5.04 -22.28 2.00
C PRO A 139 -3.59 -22.68 2.31
N ASP A 140 -3.05 -23.58 1.50
CA ASP A 140 -1.66 -24.04 1.54
C ASP A 140 -0.90 -23.52 0.30
N TRP A 141 -0.55 -22.24 0.35
CA TRP A 141 0.15 -21.54 -0.74
C TRP A 141 1.51 -22.17 -1.03
N LYS A 142 1.77 -22.46 -2.30
CA LYS A 142 3.00 -23.09 -2.78
C LYS A 142 3.98 -22.11 -3.37
N MET A 143 3.52 -20.95 -3.83
CA MET A 143 4.37 -19.97 -4.48
C MET A 143 4.95 -18.96 -3.49
N SER A 144 6.14 -18.45 -3.82
CA SER A 144 6.86 -17.42 -3.09
C SER A 144 7.04 -16.18 -3.96
N ALA A 145 6.72 -15.02 -3.41
CA ALA A 145 6.98 -13.73 -4.08
C ALA A 145 8.46 -13.46 -4.36
N GLY A 146 9.39 -14.17 -3.70
CA GLY A 146 10.82 -14.00 -3.93
C GLY A 146 11.35 -14.73 -5.17
N ASN A 147 10.66 -15.79 -5.62
CA ASN A 147 11.17 -16.71 -6.64
C ASN A 147 10.20 -16.92 -7.80
N ASP A 148 8.90 -16.77 -7.57
CA ASP A 148 7.85 -17.22 -8.48
C ASP A 148 7.06 -16.05 -9.07
N LEU A 149 7.68 -14.87 -9.22
CA LEU A 149 7.09 -13.76 -9.97
C LEU A 149 7.29 -13.96 -11.48
N PRO A 150 6.39 -13.45 -12.34
CA PRO A 150 6.57 -13.56 -13.78
C PRO A 150 7.81 -12.78 -14.24
N ASP A 151 8.60 -13.39 -15.13
CA ASP A 151 9.84 -12.78 -15.65
C ASP A 151 9.59 -11.40 -16.29
N PHE A 152 8.47 -11.27 -17.01
CA PHE A 152 8.08 -10.03 -17.69
C PHE A 152 7.62 -8.91 -16.74
N LEU A 153 7.55 -9.15 -15.43
CA LEU A 153 7.22 -8.10 -14.46
C LEU A 153 8.30 -7.00 -14.40
N ASN A 154 9.56 -7.37 -14.66
CA ASN A 154 10.73 -6.50 -14.60
C ASN A 154 11.08 -5.83 -15.93
N ASP A 155 10.49 -6.25 -17.05
CA ASP A 155 10.84 -5.79 -18.41
C ASP A 155 10.23 -4.41 -18.78
N SER A 156 9.88 -3.57 -17.80
CA SER A 156 9.21 -2.28 -18.05
C SER A 156 9.75 -1.10 -17.24
N PHE A 157 11.07 -1.06 -17.00
CA PHE A 157 11.73 0.13 -16.43
C PHE A 157 12.06 1.17 -17.51
#